data_AF-A0A7S1UTA1-F1
#
_entry.id   AF-A0A7S1UTA1-F1
#
_cell.length_a   1.000
_cell.length_b   1.000
_cell.length_c   1.000
_cell.angle_alpha   90.00
_cell.angle_beta   90.00
_cell.angle_gamma   90.00
#
_symmetry.space_group_name_H-M   'P 1'
#
loop_
_entity.id
_entity.type
_entity.pdbx_description
1 polymer ?
#
loop_
_entity_poly.entity_id
_entity_poly.type
_entity_poly.pdbx_seq_one_letter_code
_entity_poly.pdbx_strand_id
1 'polypeptide(L)'
;EKYGLYEAECASAMMSNFIVFPFSRPCGESIEPLNRAFQSGLKYGKLHFALSSLGMTCPMLLLTKPLSQSEKRMREIVSTQIQLLESGIHKYWSQGFWQQTLNLMGSSDHMVELIGEAMQEDEGYISCIPDPMAFANFYLRKLELSCYFGCHHLALKYVKLLECDDHVASLQRVCPLIVSKHCFGGITYLAEAKCVKTRYYQRKAKKDLKSLSKLVDKGCIDAKPFYLVLKARFTAFQKKDVDSIRMDFDNAIT
;
A
#
# COMPACT_ATOMS: atom_id res chain seq x y z
N GLU A 1 -6.05 -6.39 -36.52
CA GLU A 1 -5.58 -7.45 -35.59
C GLU A 1 -4.34 -7.09 -34.77
N LYS A 2 -3.22 -6.64 -35.38
CA LYS A 2 -1.95 -6.39 -34.65
C LYS A 2 -2.04 -5.41 -33.46
N TYR A 3 -2.89 -4.39 -33.53
CA TYR A 3 -3.09 -3.43 -32.44
C TYR A 3 -3.83 -3.99 -31.21
N GLY A 4 -4.70 -4.99 -31.40
CA GLY A 4 -5.42 -5.64 -30.30
C GLY A 4 -4.53 -6.58 -29.51
N LEU A 5 -3.56 -7.21 -30.18
CA LEU A 5 -2.58 -8.10 -29.54
C LEU A 5 -1.71 -7.35 -28.52
N TYR A 6 -1.14 -6.20 -28.90
CA TYR A 6 -0.28 -5.41 -28.00
C TYR A 6 -1.02 -4.83 -26.80
N GLU A 7 -2.31 -4.51 -26.97
CA GLU A 7 -3.15 -4.07 -25.87
C GLU A 7 -3.38 -5.21 -24.87
N ALA A 8 -3.75 -6.39 -25.36
CA ALA A 8 -3.91 -7.58 -24.54
C ALA A 8 -2.60 -7.96 -23.82
N GLU A 9 -1.45 -7.82 -24.47
CA GLU A 9 -0.14 -8.06 -23.86
C GLU A 9 0.17 -7.08 -22.73
N CYS A 10 0.01 -5.76 -22.95
CA CYS A 10 0.26 -4.75 -21.93
C CYS A 10 -0.70 -4.89 -20.74
N ALA A 11 -1.99 -5.10 -21.02
CA ALA A 11 -3.02 -5.32 -20.02
C ALA A 11 -2.76 -6.60 -19.22
N SER A 12 -2.46 -7.71 -19.89
CA SER A 12 -2.18 -9.00 -19.25
C SER A 12 -0.92 -8.91 -18.38
N ALA A 13 0.14 -8.28 -18.87
CA ALA A 13 1.34 -8.04 -18.09
C ALA A 13 1.02 -7.23 -16.82
N MET A 14 0.33 -6.09 -16.95
CA MET A 14 -0.05 -5.25 -15.80
C MET A 14 -0.92 -6.01 -14.80
N MET A 15 -2.02 -6.61 -15.26
CA MET A 15 -2.99 -7.29 -14.41
C MET A 15 -2.39 -8.51 -13.71
N SER A 16 -1.62 -9.31 -14.44
CA SER A 16 -0.96 -10.48 -13.86
C SER A 16 0.04 -10.05 -12.79
N ASN A 17 0.85 -9.01 -13.05
CA ASN A 17 1.86 -8.54 -12.11
C ASN A 17 1.31 -7.88 -10.85
N PHE A 18 0.13 -7.28 -10.93
CA PHE A 18 -0.47 -6.57 -9.80
C PHE A 18 -1.52 -7.37 -9.04
N ILE A 19 -2.27 -8.26 -9.70
CA ILE A 19 -3.40 -8.97 -9.09
C ILE A 19 -3.10 -10.43 -8.89
N VAL A 20 -2.46 -11.10 -9.86
CA VAL A 20 -2.28 -12.56 -9.83
C VAL A 20 -0.99 -12.93 -9.12
N PHE A 21 0.13 -12.36 -9.55
CA PHE A 21 1.46 -12.75 -9.13
C PHE A 21 1.79 -12.45 -7.66
N PRO A 22 1.22 -11.44 -6.99
CA PRO A 22 1.35 -11.34 -5.53
C PRO A 22 0.83 -12.55 -4.74
N PHE A 23 0.07 -13.45 -5.39
CA PHE A 23 -0.37 -14.73 -4.82
C PHE A 23 0.51 -15.93 -5.18
N SER A 24 1.53 -15.75 -6.03
CA SER A 24 2.37 -16.85 -6.50
C SER A 24 3.86 -16.58 -6.41
N ARG A 25 4.27 -15.32 -6.25
CA ARG A 25 5.68 -14.91 -6.15
C ARG A 25 5.84 -13.61 -5.34
N PRO A 26 7.04 -13.32 -4.82
CA PRO A 26 7.30 -12.06 -4.12
C PRO A 26 7.02 -10.83 -4.99
N CYS A 27 6.43 -9.78 -4.39
CA CYS A 27 6.11 -8.51 -5.05
C CYS A 27 7.31 -7.87 -5.80
N GLY A 28 8.53 -8.05 -5.31
CA GLY A 28 9.75 -7.49 -5.93
C GLY A 28 10.02 -8.03 -7.33
N GLU A 29 9.58 -9.25 -7.64
CA GLU A 29 9.73 -9.85 -8.97
C GLU A 29 8.82 -9.21 -10.03
N SER A 30 7.81 -8.43 -9.60
CA SER A 30 6.91 -7.71 -10.51
C SER A 30 7.48 -6.39 -11.02
N ILE A 31 8.53 -5.83 -10.40
CA ILE A 31 9.10 -4.52 -10.79
C ILE A 31 9.55 -4.51 -12.25
N GLU A 32 10.34 -5.50 -12.64
CA GLU A 32 10.96 -5.54 -13.96
C GLU A 32 9.96 -5.85 -15.09
N PRO A 33 9.02 -6.81 -14.93
CA PRO A 33 7.89 -6.95 -15.85
C PRO A 33 7.04 -5.68 -15.99
N LEU A 34 6.77 -4.95 -14.90
CA LEU A 34 6.02 -3.69 -14.96
C LEU A 34 6.79 -2.60 -15.73
N ASN A 35 8.11 -2.52 -15.54
CA ASN A 35 8.96 -1.63 -16.35
C ASN A 35 8.88 -1.98 -17.85
N ARG A 36 8.90 -3.27 -18.21
CA ARG A 36 8.74 -3.71 -19.60
C ARG A 36 7.36 -3.40 -20.16
N ALA A 37 6.31 -3.58 -19.35
CA ALA A 37 4.94 -3.21 -19.72
C ALA A 37 4.83 -1.70 -19.97
N PHE A 38 5.49 -0.88 -19.15
CA PHE A 38 5.62 0.56 -19.38
C PHE A 38 6.29 0.89 -20.72
N GLN A 39 7.48 0.36 -20.96
CA GLN A 39 8.23 0.61 -22.22
C GLN A 39 7.45 0.15 -23.45
N SER A 40 6.78 -1.01 -23.36
CA SER A 40 5.94 -1.53 -24.44
C SER A 40 4.74 -0.63 -24.66
N GLY A 41 4.08 -0.19 -23.59
CA GLY A 41 2.94 0.72 -23.67
C GLY A 41 3.33 2.06 -24.31
N LEU A 42 4.49 2.63 -23.98
CA LEU A 42 5.01 3.81 -24.67
C LEU A 42 5.25 3.55 -26.16
N LYS A 43 5.97 2.47 -26.49
CA LYS A 43 6.33 2.11 -27.87
C LYS A 43 5.10 1.93 -28.77
N TYR A 44 4.01 1.40 -28.23
CA TYR A 44 2.78 1.10 -28.98
C TYR A 44 1.66 2.12 -28.77
N GLY A 45 1.93 3.25 -28.11
CA GLY A 45 0.93 4.31 -27.87
C GLY A 45 -0.19 3.93 -26.88
N LYS A 46 0.03 2.90 -26.05
CA LYS A 46 -0.90 2.43 -25.03
C LYS A 46 -0.61 3.11 -23.68
N LEU A 47 -0.80 4.43 -23.65
CA LEU A 47 -0.43 5.29 -22.52
C LEU A 47 -1.07 4.87 -21.19
N HIS A 48 -2.35 4.49 -21.19
CA HIS A 48 -3.04 4.08 -19.97
C HIS A 48 -2.36 2.89 -19.26
N PHE A 49 -2.01 1.84 -20.02
CA PHE A 49 -1.33 0.66 -19.47
C PHE A 49 0.11 0.97 -19.09
N ALA A 50 0.78 1.84 -19.86
CA ALA A 50 2.12 2.30 -19.52
C ALA A 50 2.13 3.00 -18.15
N LEU A 51 1.28 4.01 -17.98
CA LEU A 51 1.18 4.80 -16.75
C LEU A 51 0.69 3.97 -15.56
N SER A 52 -0.28 3.08 -15.79
CA SER A 52 -0.72 2.14 -14.76
C SER A 52 0.43 1.25 -14.29
N SER A 53 1.24 0.73 -15.22
CA SER A 53 2.39 -0.11 -14.87
C SER A 53 3.41 0.65 -14.01
N LEU A 54 3.70 1.92 -14.33
CA LEU A 54 4.54 2.77 -13.49
C LEU A 54 3.94 3.02 -12.11
N GLY A 55 2.64 3.35 -12.06
CA GLY A 55 1.92 3.55 -10.81
C GLY A 55 2.01 2.33 -9.90
N MET A 56 1.92 1.13 -10.47
CA MET A 56 2.05 -0.14 -9.74
C MET A 56 3.50 -0.47 -9.35
N THR A 57 4.51 0.11 -10.02
CA THR A 57 5.92 -0.09 -9.63
C THR A 57 6.24 0.60 -8.30
N CYS A 58 5.63 1.76 -8.00
CA CYS A 58 5.86 2.49 -6.75
C CYS A 58 5.63 1.65 -5.47
N PRO A 59 4.49 0.99 -5.24
CA PRO A 59 4.30 0.14 -4.06
C PRO A 59 5.35 -0.99 -3.98
N MET A 60 5.72 -1.58 -5.13
CA MET A 60 6.69 -2.67 -5.15
C MET A 60 8.08 -2.21 -4.73
N LEU A 61 8.49 -1.01 -5.15
CA LEU A 61 9.75 -0.40 -4.70
C LEU A 61 9.75 -0.20 -3.19
N LEU A 62 8.69 0.42 -2.65
CA LEU A 62 8.60 0.68 -1.21
C LEU A 62 8.67 -0.60 -0.37
N LEU A 63 8.07 -1.69 -0.84
CA LEU A 63 8.06 -2.97 -0.14
C LEU A 63 9.36 -3.76 -0.25
N THR A 64 10.16 -3.56 -1.30
CA THR A 64 11.26 -4.47 -1.65
C THR A 64 12.63 -3.81 -1.77
N LYS A 65 12.71 -2.48 -1.71
CA LYS A 65 13.96 -1.74 -1.84
C LYS A 65 14.18 -0.82 -0.63
N PRO A 66 15.44 -0.54 -0.26
CA PRO A 66 15.76 0.47 0.74
C PRO A 66 15.12 1.82 0.39
N LEU A 67 14.66 2.56 1.40
CA LEU A 67 13.92 3.81 1.19
C LEU A 67 14.67 4.81 0.29
N SER A 68 15.99 4.93 0.42
CA SER A 68 16.80 5.82 -0.43
C SER A 68 16.81 5.42 -1.91
N GLN A 69 16.79 4.12 -2.21
CA GLN A 69 16.69 3.63 -3.59
C GLN A 69 15.27 3.80 -4.13
N SER A 70 14.27 3.52 -3.29
CA SER A 70 12.85 3.74 -3.61
C SER A 70 12.58 5.20 -3.93
N GLU A 71 13.05 6.13 -3.10
CA GLU A 71 12.90 7.56 -3.28
C GLU A 71 13.48 8.00 -4.62
N LYS A 72 14.74 7.68 -4.89
CA LYS A 72 15.41 8.06 -6.15
C LYS A 72 14.61 7.58 -7.36
N ARG A 73 14.16 6.33 -7.32
CA ARG A 73 13.41 5.74 -8.43
C ARG A 73 12.01 6.35 -8.57
N MET A 74 11.32 6.63 -7.46
CA MET A 74 10.01 7.27 -7.49
C MET A 74 10.10 8.72 -7.96
N ARG A 75 11.14 9.46 -7.57
CA ARG A 75 11.46 10.78 -8.09
C ARG A 75 11.56 10.75 -9.61
N GLU A 76 12.35 9.84 -10.18
CA GLU A 76 12.46 9.66 -11.64
C GLU A 76 11.11 9.35 -12.31
N ILE A 77 10.31 8.45 -11.71
CA ILE A 77 9.00 8.07 -12.25
C ILE A 77 8.03 9.27 -12.24
N VAL A 78 7.93 9.97 -11.11
CA VAL A 78 6.96 11.05 -10.93
C VAL A 78 7.37 12.30 -11.70
N SER A 79 8.61 12.77 -11.52
CA SER A 79 9.07 14.05 -12.10
C SER A 79 9.28 13.98 -13.60
N THR A 80 9.73 12.83 -14.11
CA THR A 80 10.14 12.73 -15.51
C THR A 80 9.11 12.01 -16.35
N GLN A 81 8.41 11.00 -15.83
CA GLN A 81 7.56 10.14 -16.68
C GLN A 81 6.08 10.49 -16.54
N ILE A 82 5.58 10.65 -15.32
CA ILE A 82 4.15 10.88 -15.08
C ILE A 82 3.78 12.35 -15.29
N GLN A 83 4.61 13.31 -14.84
CA GLN A 83 4.34 14.74 -15.05
C GLN A 83 4.32 15.12 -16.54
N LEU A 84 5.23 14.58 -17.35
CA LEU A 84 5.26 14.85 -18.80
C LEU A 84 4.03 14.32 -19.55
N LEU A 85 3.33 13.33 -18.98
CA LEU A 85 2.17 12.70 -19.61
C LEU A 85 0.83 13.24 -19.07
N GLU A 86 0.87 14.25 -18.18
CA GLU A 86 -0.30 14.93 -17.58
C GLU A 86 -1.40 13.99 -17.05
N SER A 87 -1.05 12.77 -16.65
CA SER A 87 -2.06 11.73 -16.45
C SER A 87 -2.68 11.77 -15.06
N GLY A 88 -4.00 12.00 -15.00
CA GLY A 88 -4.81 12.16 -13.77
C GLY A 88 -4.54 11.16 -12.65
N ILE A 89 -5.30 10.05 -12.57
CA ILE A 89 -5.31 9.13 -11.41
C ILE A 89 -3.92 8.58 -11.02
N HIS A 90 -3.07 8.27 -12.01
CA HIS A 90 -1.75 7.67 -11.77
C HIS A 90 -0.78 8.65 -11.09
N LYS A 91 -0.90 9.95 -11.39
CA LYS A 91 -0.17 11.00 -10.68
C LYS A 91 -0.48 10.97 -9.19
N TYR A 92 -1.77 10.92 -8.83
CA TYR A 92 -2.19 10.90 -7.43
C TYR A 92 -1.62 9.70 -6.66
N TRP A 93 -1.65 8.50 -7.25
CA TRP A 93 -1.07 7.32 -6.63
C TRP A 93 0.45 7.41 -6.45
N SER A 94 1.18 7.72 -7.52
CA SER A 94 2.65 7.73 -7.47
C SER A 94 3.19 8.85 -6.58
N GLN A 95 2.55 10.02 -6.58
CA GLN A 95 2.89 11.11 -5.66
C GLN A 95 2.67 10.71 -4.20
N GLY A 96 1.58 10.01 -3.89
CA GLY A 96 1.32 9.51 -2.53
C GLY A 96 2.40 8.57 -2.02
N PHE A 97 2.86 7.62 -2.85
CA PHE A 97 3.96 6.72 -2.49
C PHE A 97 5.30 7.43 -2.36
N TRP A 98 5.61 8.37 -3.26
CA TRP A 98 6.85 9.13 -3.18
C TRP A 98 6.87 10.01 -1.94
N GLN A 99 5.79 10.75 -1.67
CA GLN A 99 5.69 11.57 -0.46
C GLN A 99 5.80 10.70 0.79
N GLN A 100 5.06 9.58 0.86
CA GLN A 100 5.20 8.64 1.97
C GLN A 100 6.65 8.20 2.19
N THR A 101 7.38 7.90 1.11
CA THR A 101 8.79 7.51 1.19
C THR A 101 9.63 8.63 1.81
N LEU A 102 9.41 9.88 1.39
CA LEU A 102 10.07 11.05 1.98
C LEU A 102 9.72 11.23 3.47
N ASN A 103 8.45 11.04 3.85
CA ASN A 103 8.01 11.09 5.25
C ASN A 103 8.75 10.02 6.08
N LEU A 104 8.81 8.77 5.60
CA LEU A 104 9.48 7.66 6.29
C LEU A 104 11.00 7.85 6.41
N MET A 105 11.61 8.58 5.47
CA MET A 105 13.03 8.94 5.52
C MET A 105 13.32 10.11 6.48
N GLY A 106 12.28 10.77 7.02
CA GLY A 106 12.44 12.00 7.80
C GLY A 106 12.86 13.20 6.94
N SER A 107 12.61 13.14 5.62
CA SER A 107 12.92 14.20 4.65
C SER A 107 11.73 15.12 4.37
N SER A 108 10.64 15.00 5.15
CA SER A 108 9.51 15.95 5.15
C SER A 108 9.36 16.53 6.55
N ASP A 109 9.03 17.82 6.62
CA ASP A 109 8.70 18.51 7.88
C ASP A 109 7.42 17.96 8.51
N HIS A 110 6.57 17.32 7.71
CA HIS A 110 5.34 16.70 8.15
C HIS A 110 5.52 15.19 8.22
N MET A 111 5.37 14.56 9.38
CA MET A 111 5.60 13.10 9.51
C MET A 111 4.42 12.25 9.00
N VAL A 112 3.19 12.73 9.19
CA VAL A 112 1.96 11.95 8.93
C VAL A 112 1.16 12.49 7.74
N GLU A 113 1.29 13.78 7.47
CA GLU A 113 0.61 14.46 6.38
C GLU A 113 1.38 14.24 5.08
N LEU A 114 0.65 14.04 3.98
CA LEU A 114 1.25 13.90 2.64
C LEU A 114 1.49 15.28 2.03
N ILE A 115 2.27 16.09 2.74
CA ILE A 115 2.66 17.46 2.40
C ILE A 115 4.17 17.49 2.22
N GLY A 116 4.64 18.06 1.11
CA GLY A 116 6.06 18.23 0.83
C GLY A 116 6.39 18.33 -0.66
N GLU A 117 7.60 17.90 -0.99
CA GLU A 117 8.16 17.96 -2.35
C GLU A 117 7.31 17.21 -3.38
N ALA A 118 6.81 16.03 -3.02
CA ALA A 118 6.16 15.12 -3.96
C ALA A 118 4.65 15.36 -4.07
N MET A 119 4.03 15.82 -2.98
CA MET A 119 2.59 15.95 -2.87
C MET A 119 2.20 17.07 -1.91
N GLN A 120 1.10 17.75 -2.22
CA GLN A 120 0.49 18.77 -1.36
C GLN A 120 -0.93 18.31 -1.06
N GLU A 121 -1.16 17.77 0.13
CA GLU A 121 -2.52 17.46 0.58
C GLU A 121 -3.19 18.75 1.08
N ASP A 122 -4.21 19.22 0.38
CA ASP A 122 -5.09 20.30 0.82
C ASP A 122 -6.56 19.92 0.57
N GLU A 123 -7.49 20.77 1.01
CA GLU A 123 -8.93 20.52 0.83
C GLU A 123 -9.31 20.46 -0.66
N GLY A 124 -8.59 21.20 -1.51
CA GLY A 124 -8.70 21.14 -2.97
C GLY A 124 -8.25 19.78 -3.50
N TYR A 125 -7.15 19.23 -3.00
CA TYR A 125 -6.62 17.93 -3.38
C TYR A 125 -7.65 16.84 -3.09
N ILE A 126 -8.20 16.79 -1.87
CA ILE A 126 -9.15 15.74 -1.46
C ILE A 126 -10.44 15.81 -2.29
N SER A 127 -10.94 17.02 -2.54
CA SER A 127 -12.14 17.22 -3.37
C SER A 127 -11.92 16.88 -4.85
N CYS A 128 -10.66 16.89 -5.31
CA CYS A 128 -10.27 16.56 -6.68
C CYS A 128 -9.82 15.11 -6.87
N ILE A 129 -9.84 14.26 -5.82
CA ILE A 129 -9.49 12.84 -5.98
C ILE A 129 -10.53 12.19 -6.90
N PRO A 130 -10.15 11.77 -8.12
CA PRO A 130 -11.12 11.46 -9.17
C PRO A 130 -11.71 10.05 -9.03
N ASP A 131 -11.18 9.23 -8.13
CA ASP A 131 -11.44 7.80 -8.11
C ASP A 131 -11.34 7.18 -6.69
N PRO A 132 -12.23 6.24 -6.33
CA PRO A 132 -12.23 5.58 -5.02
C PRO A 132 -10.93 4.84 -4.67
N MET A 133 -10.19 4.29 -5.64
CA MET A 133 -8.88 3.69 -5.37
C MET A 133 -7.83 4.75 -5.05
N ALA A 134 -7.85 5.90 -5.70
CA ALA A 134 -6.97 7.02 -5.34
C ALA A 134 -7.26 7.52 -3.93
N PHE A 135 -8.54 7.59 -3.55
CA PHE A 135 -8.96 7.89 -2.20
C PHE A 135 -8.49 6.83 -1.19
N ALA A 136 -8.69 5.55 -1.51
CA ALA A 136 -8.22 4.43 -0.69
C ALA A 136 -6.71 4.47 -0.48
N ASN A 137 -5.95 4.71 -1.57
CA ASN A 137 -4.50 4.79 -1.53
C ASN A 137 -4.08 5.94 -0.60
N PHE A 138 -4.62 7.14 -0.82
CA PHE A 138 -4.32 8.33 -0.01
C PHE A 138 -4.49 8.06 1.49
N TYR A 139 -5.67 7.60 1.92
CA TYR A 139 -5.91 7.34 3.34
C TYR A 139 -5.15 6.12 3.89
N LEU A 140 -4.82 5.14 3.05
CA LEU A 140 -3.98 4.02 3.46
C LEU A 140 -2.54 4.48 3.77
N ARG A 141 -1.97 5.35 2.95
CA ARG A 141 -0.64 5.93 3.21
C ARG A 141 -0.63 6.71 4.52
N LYS A 142 -1.67 7.51 4.79
CA LYS A 142 -1.82 8.23 6.06
C LYS A 142 -2.01 7.30 7.26
N LEU A 143 -2.76 6.20 7.09
CA LEU A 143 -2.90 5.15 8.10
C LEU A 143 -1.54 4.49 8.42
N GLU A 144 -0.76 4.16 7.39
CA GLU A 144 0.56 3.57 7.52
C GLU A 144 1.52 4.52 8.27
N LEU A 145 1.65 5.77 7.81
CA LEU A 145 2.49 6.78 8.46
C LEU A 145 2.08 7.03 9.91
N SER A 146 0.78 7.16 10.17
CA SER A 146 0.25 7.31 11.53
C SER A 146 0.62 6.13 12.43
N CYS A 147 0.65 4.91 11.90
CA CYS A 147 1.09 3.75 12.64
C CYS A 147 2.60 3.75 12.89
N TYR A 148 3.42 4.07 11.87
CA TYR A 148 4.87 4.12 11.99
C TYR A 148 5.33 5.15 13.02
N PHE A 149 4.71 6.34 13.04
CA PHE A 149 5.05 7.42 13.96
C PHE A 149 4.25 7.40 15.27
N GLY A 150 3.47 6.35 15.54
CA GLY A 150 2.73 6.17 16.80
C GLY A 150 1.54 7.10 17.01
N CYS A 151 1.11 7.84 15.99
CA CYS A 151 -0.07 8.70 16.00
C CYS A 151 -1.38 7.90 15.85
N HIS A 152 -1.62 6.93 16.74
CA HIS A 152 -2.72 5.96 16.61
C HIS A 152 -4.13 6.57 16.63
N HIS A 153 -4.31 7.75 17.21
CA HIS A 153 -5.60 8.47 17.17
C HIS A 153 -5.95 8.94 15.74
N LEU A 154 -4.95 9.41 14.96
CA LEU A 154 -5.12 9.73 13.55
C LEU A 154 -5.29 8.45 12.73
N ALA A 155 -4.51 7.42 13.01
CA ALA A 155 -4.65 6.11 12.38
C ALA A 155 -6.09 5.57 12.51
N LEU A 156 -6.70 5.74 13.69
CA LEU A 156 -8.09 5.33 13.95
C LEU A 156 -9.10 6.11 13.10
N LYS A 157 -8.86 7.41 12.89
CA LYS A 157 -9.68 8.23 11.97
C LYS A 157 -9.57 7.68 10.55
N TYR A 158 -8.37 7.43 10.05
CA TYR A 158 -8.15 6.99 8.68
C TYR A 158 -8.65 5.57 8.41
N VAL A 159 -8.46 4.62 9.35
CA VAL A 159 -9.01 3.26 9.17
C VAL A 159 -10.55 3.28 9.14
N LYS A 160 -11.20 4.17 9.90
CA LYS A 160 -12.67 4.33 9.85
C LYS A 160 -13.12 4.91 8.50
N LEU A 161 -12.42 5.90 7.96
CA LEU A 161 -12.72 6.43 6.63
C LEU A 161 -12.62 5.34 5.55
N LEU A 162 -11.58 4.50 5.63
CA LEU A 162 -11.41 3.33 4.74
C LEU A 162 -12.45 2.21 4.94
N GLU A 163 -13.20 2.21 6.04
CA GLU A 163 -14.29 1.25 6.30
C GLU A 163 -15.67 1.79 5.92
N CYS A 164 -15.88 3.12 5.96
CA CYS A 164 -17.17 3.75 5.69
C CYS A 164 -17.45 3.95 4.18
N ASP A 165 -16.42 3.97 3.35
CA ASP A 165 -16.59 4.12 1.91
C ASP A 165 -16.81 2.75 1.25
N ASP A 166 -18.04 2.52 0.76
CA ASP A 166 -18.47 1.25 0.17
C ASP A 166 -17.68 0.89 -1.11
N HIS A 167 -17.27 1.89 -1.89
CA HIS A 167 -16.46 1.68 -3.08
C HIS A 167 -15.07 1.22 -2.69
N VAL A 168 -14.44 1.89 -1.72
CA VAL A 168 -13.15 1.48 -1.14
C VAL A 168 -13.23 0.08 -0.54
N ALA A 169 -14.31 -0.24 0.18
CA ALA A 169 -14.51 -1.56 0.79
C ALA A 169 -14.65 -2.68 -0.25
N SER A 170 -15.26 -2.40 -1.41
CA SER A 170 -15.39 -3.35 -2.51
C SER A 170 -14.05 -3.61 -3.21
N LEU A 171 -13.29 -2.54 -3.45
CA LEU A 171 -12.01 -2.56 -4.16
C LEU A 171 -10.87 -3.18 -3.35
N GLN A 172 -10.93 -3.05 -2.02
CA GLN A 172 -10.00 -3.73 -1.13
C GLN A 172 -9.97 -5.25 -1.38
N ARG A 173 -11.05 -5.89 -1.84
CA ARG A 173 -11.09 -7.36 -1.99
C ARG A 173 -10.17 -7.93 -3.08
N VAL A 174 -9.69 -7.10 -4.00
CA VAL A 174 -8.93 -7.53 -5.19
C VAL A 174 -7.51 -6.96 -5.26
N CYS A 175 -7.14 -6.08 -4.32
CA CYS A 175 -5.90 -5.32 -4.39
C CYS A 175 -4.91 -5.76 -3.30
N PRO A 176 -3.61 -5.94 -3.62
CA PRO A 176 -2.57 -6.21 -2.61
C PRO A 176 -2.54 -5.22 -1.44
N LEU A 177 -3.02 -3.99 -1.65
CA LEU A 177 -3.18 -2.96 -0.61
C LEU A 177 -4.05 -3.40 0.58
N ILE A 178 -4.90 -4.43 0.41
CA ILE A 178 -5.69 -4.99 1.51
C ILE A 178 -4.84 -5.59 2.62
N VAL A 179 -3.65 -6.12 2.27
CA VAL A 179 -2.71 -6.68 3.23
C VAL A 179 -2.25 -5.59 4.19
N SER A 180 -1.78 -4.47 3.65
CA SER A 180 -1.43 -3.28 4.43
C SER A 180 -2.61 -2.81 5.29
N LYS A 181 -3.80 -2.65 4.69
CA LYS A 181 -4.98 -2.15 5.40
C LYS A 181 -5.31 -3.01 6.63
N HIS A 182 -5.31 -4.34 6.49
CA HIS A 182 -5.59 -5.22 7.62
C HIS A 182 -4.49 -5.18 8.68
N CYS A 183 -3.22 -5.13 8.28
CA CYS A 183 -2.12 -5.07 9.23
C CYS A 183 -2.17 -3.78 10.08
N PHE A 184 -2.14 -2.63 9.41
CA PHE A 184 -2.09 -1.33 10.08
C PHE A 184 -3.42 -0.99 10.76
N GLY A 185 -4.56 -1.42 10.20
CA GLY A 185 -5.85 -1.36 10.89
C GLY A 185 -5.86 -2.18 12.17
N GLY A 186 -5.38 -3.43 12.11
CA GLY A 186 -5.25 -4.29 13.29
C GLY A 186 -4.34 -3.70 14.37
N ILE A 187 -3.17 -3.17 13.98
CA ILE A 187 -2.25 -2.47 14.89
C ILE A 187 -2.94 -1.28 15.56
N THR A 188 -3.64 -0.46 14.77
CA THR A 188 -4.41 0.70 15.25
C THR A 188 -5.46 0.30 16.27
N TYR A 189 -6.26 -0.72 15.97
CA TYR A 189 -7.27 -1.22 16.89
C TYR A 189 -6.68 -1.81 18.17
N LEU A 190 -5.51 -2.46 18.10
CA LEU A 190 -4.82 -2.92 19.30
C LEU A 190 -4.31 -1.76 20.16
N ALA A 191 -3.75 -0.73 19.55
CA ALA A 191 -3.34 0.48 20.26
C ALA A 191 -4.53 1.14 20.96
N GLU A 192 -5.64 1.31 20.25
CA GLU A 192 -6.85 1.89 20.79
C GLU A 192 -7.47 1.03 21.90
N ALA A 193 -7.46 -0.30 21.73
CA ALA A 193 -7.90 -1.23 22.77
C ALA A 193 -7.10 -1.12 24.07
N LYS A 194 -5.81 -0.74 24.01
CA LYS A 194 -5.00 -0.47 25.21
C LYS A 194 -5.45 0.81 25.91
N CYS A 195 -5.77 1.85 25.14
CA CYS A 195 -6.17 3.15 25.66
C CYS A 195 -7.56 3.12 26.31
N VAL A 196 -8.58 2.66 25.57
CA VAL A 196 -9.98 2.73 26.02
C VAL A 196 -10.48 1.45 26.70
N LYS A 197 -9.67 0.39 26.75
CA LYS A 197 -9.97 -0.91 27.41
C LYS A 197 -11.27 -1.59 26.95
N THR A 198 -11.76 -1.28 25.75
CA THR A 198 -12.97 -1.91 25.19
C THR A 198 -12.67 -3.20 24.43
N ARG A 199 -13.55 -4.19 24.57
CA ARG A 199 -13.52 -5.43 23.77
C ARG A 199 -13.86 -5.18 22.30
N TYR A 200 -14.49 -4.04 21.96
CA TYR A 200 -14.85 -3.71 20.59
C TYR A 200 -13.63 -3.67 19.67
N TYR A 201 -12.60 -2.90 20.03
CA TYR A 201 -11.39 -2.78 19.22
C TYR A 201 -10.56 -4.07 19.20
N GLN A 202 -10.56 -4.85 20.30
CA GLN A 202 -9.95 -6.18 20.31
C GLN A 202 -10.61 -7.12 19.27
N ARG A 203 -11.94 -7.08 19.15
CA ARG A 203 -12.67 -7.87 18.15
C ARG A 203 -12.35 -7.41 16.73
N LYS A 204 -12.23 -6.10 16.49
CA LYS A 204 -11.81 -5.54 15.20
C LYS A 204 -10.38 -5.97 14.83
N ALA A 205 -9.42 -5.83 15.73
CA ALA A 205 -8.05 -6.34 15.52
C ALA A 205 -8.02 -7.85 15.23
N LYS A 206 -8.80 -8.64 15.96
CA LYS A 206 -8.92 -10.09 15.72
C LYS A 206 -9.53 -10.41 14.34
N LYS A 207 -10.48 -9.59 13.88
CA LYS A 207 -11.07 -9.71 12.53
C LYS A 207 -10.00 -9.47 11.46
N ASP A 208 -9.20 -8.41 11.58
CA ASP A 208 -8.13 -8.12 10.64
C ASP A 208 -7.03 -9.21 10.63
N LEU A 209 -6.65 -9.72 11.82
CA LEU A 209 -5.72 -10.85 11.93
C LEU A 209 -6.27 -12.10 11.23
N LYS A 210 -7.57 -12.41 11.39
CA LYS A 210 -8.23 -13.53 10.69
C LYS A 210 -8.26 -13.31 9.18
N SER A 211 -8.46 -12.08 8.73
CA SER A 211 -8.42 -11.75 7.30
C SER A 211 -7.03 -11.99 6.71
N LEU A 212 -5.96 -11.55 7.38
CA LEU A 212 -4.59 -11.82 6.94
C LEU A 212 -4.27 -13.31 6.94
N SER A 213 -4.65 -14.05 7.99
CA SER A 213 -4.49 -15.52 8.04
C SER A 213 -5.12 -16.19 6.82
N LYS A 214 -6.35 -15.82 6.46
CA LYS A 214 -7.03 -16.36 5.28
C LYS A 214 -6.31 -16.05 3.96
N LEU A 215 -5.63 -14.92 3.85
CA LEU A 215 -4.84 -14.58 2.66
C LEU A 215 -3.58 -15.44 2.60
N VAL A 216 -2.91 -15.65 3.73
CA VAL A 216 -1.77 -16.57 3.84
C VAL A 216 -2.19 -18.00 3.49
N ASP A 217 -3.32 -18.48 4.02
CA ASP A 217 -3.87 -19.82 3.74
C ASP A 217 -4.20 -20.01 2.25
N LYS A 218 -4.51 -18.91 1.53
CA LYS A 218 -4.76 -18.88 0.09
C LYS A 218 -3.49 -18.73 -0.76
N GLY A 219 -2.31 -18.71 -0.15
CA GLY A 219 -1.03 -18.62 -0.84
C GLY A 219 -0.55 -17.19 -1.12
N CYS A 220 -1.17 -16.15 -0.56
CA CYS A 220 -0.66 -14.78 -0.70
C CYS A 220 0.67 -14.63 0.05
N ILE A 221 1.78 -14.72 -0.68
CA ILE A 221 3.14 -14.73 -0.12
C ILE A 221 3.40 -13.43 0.64
N ASP A 222 3.05 -12.30 0.03
CA ASP A 222 3.29 -10.98 0.62
C ASP A 222 2.37 -10.69 1.82
N ALA A 223 1.32 -11.49 2.07
CA ALA A 223 0.51 -11.35 3.28
C ALA A 223 1.17 -11.93 4.53
N LYS A 224 2.13 -12.85 4.37
CA LYS A 224 2.75 -13.58 5.48
C LYS A 224 3.53 -12.66 6.44
N PRO A 225 4.41 -11.74 6.00
CA PRO A 225 5.11 -10.84 6.92
C PRO A 225 4.15 -9.98 7.73
N PHE A 226 3.12 -9.44 7.09
CA PHE A 226 2.09 -8.61 7.75
C PHE A 226 1.25 -9.41 8.74
N TYR A 227 0.89 -10.65 8.40
CA TYR A 227 0.21 -11.57 9.32
C TYR A 227 1.07 -11.80 10.57
N LEU A 228 2.35 -12.11 10.40
CA LEU A 228 3.26 -12.38 11.51
C LEU A 228 3.46 -11.16 12.41
N VAL A 229 3.64 -9.97 11.83
CA VAL A 229 3.73 -8.71 12.59
C VAL A 229 2.45 -8.47 13.41
N LEU A 230 1.27 -8.57 12.78
CA LEU A 230 0.02 -8.35 13.51
C LEU A 230 -0.23 -9.43 14.56
N LYS A 231 0.11 -10.69 14.26
CA LYS A 231 0.02 -11.82 15.21
C LYS A 231 0.92 -11.56 16.42
N ALA A 232 2.18 -11.20 16.22
CA ALA A 232 3.11 -10.86 17.30
C ALA A 232 2.56 -9.73 18.20
N ARG A 233 2.05 -8.66 17.58
CA ARG A 233 1.43 -7.53 18.29
C ARG A 233 0.18 -7.96 19.07
N PHE A 234 -0.64 -8.84 18.51
CA PHE A 234 -1.83 -9.37 19.15
C PHE A 234 -1.48 -10.29 20.33
N THR A 235 -0.49 -11.16 20.18
CA THR A 235 0.06 -12.02 21.26
C THR A 235 0.62 -11.17 22.40
N ALA A 236 1.40 -10.13 22.06
CA ALA A 236 1.93 -9.16 23.01
C ALA A 236 0.82 -8.44 23.78
N PHE A 237 -0.24 -8.03 23.09
CA PHE A 237 -1.42 -7.44 23.72
C PHE A 237 -2.09 -8.39 24.72
N GLN A 238 -2.11 -9.70 24.44
CA GLN A 238 -2.69 -10.72 25.33
C GLN A 238 -1.80 -11.09 26.54
N LYS A 239 -0.59 -10.53 26.67
CA LYS A 239 0.40 -10.89 27.71
C LYS A 239 0.86 -12.35 27.66
N LYS A 240 0.91 -12.95 26.46
CA LYS A 240 1.57 -14.24 26.27
C LYS A 240 3.03 -13.99 25.94
N ASP A 241 3.90 -14.47 26.82
CA ASP A 241 5.33 -14.78 26.66
C ASP A 241 6.15 -13.96 25.66
N VAL A 242 7.17 -13.26 26.16
CA VAL A 242 8.11 -12.43 25.38
C VAL A 242 8.84 -13.24 24.31
N ASP A 243 9.14 -14.51 24.57
CA ASP A 243 9.85 -15.37 23.63
C ASP A 243 8.98 -15.72 22.41
N SER A 244 7.67 -15.91 22.62
CA SER A 244 6.69 -16.09 21.53
C SER A 244 6.56 -14.84 20.66
N ILE A 245 6.69 -13.64 21.24
CA ILE A 245 6.63 -12.37 20.51
C ILE A 245 7.86 -12.21 19.62
N ARG A 246 9.05 -12.48 20.18
CA ARG A 246 10.33 -12.35 19.47
C ARG A 246 10.41 -13.31 18.29
N MET A 247 10.01 -14.57 18.48
CA MET A 247 10.00 -15.57 17.41
C MET A 247 9.08 -15.17 16.24
N ASP A 248 7.88 -14.63 16.50
CA ASP A 248 6.98 -14.17 15.43
C ASP A 248 7.56 -12.96 14.66
N PHE A 249 8.29 -12.05 15.32
CA PHE A 249 8.97 -10.92 14.66
C PHE A 249 10.18 -11.36 13.83
N ASP A 250 11.04 -12.22 14.37
CA ASP A 250 12.21 -12.71 13.67
C ASP A 250 11.79 -13.49 12.40
N ASN A 251 10.70 -14.26 12.47
CA ASN A 251 10.08 -14.94 11.32
C ASN A 251 9.42 -14.00 10.31
N ALA A 252 9.13 -12.74 10.66
CA ALA A 252 8.55 -11.76 9.75
C ALA A 252 9.62 -11.03 8.91
N ILE A 253 10.86 -11.02 9.38
CA ILE A 253 12.00 -10.31 8.77
C ILE A 253 12.86 -11.26 7.92
N THR A 254 12.72 -12.58 8.12
CA THR A 254 13.40 -13.65 7.37
C THR A 254 12.54 -14.24 6.25
#